data_AF-A0A2V5UVJ9-F1
#
_entry.id   AF-A0A2V5UVJ9-F1
#
_cell.length_a   1.000
_cell.length_b   1.000
_cell.length_c   1.000
_cell.angle_alpha   90.00
_cell.angle_beta   90.00
_cell.angle_gamma   90.00
#
_symmetry.space_group_name_H-M   'P 1'
#
loop_
_entity.id
_entity.type
_entity.pdbx_description
1 polymer ?
#
loop_
_entity_poly.entity_id
_entity_poly.type
_entity_poly.pdbx_seq_one_letter_code
_entity_poly.pdbx_strand_id
1 'polypeptide(L)'
;MFETAKDYHSKSFLMKALAICFSFCLVFNAHASGPQKIAFQRGDNIWITNIDGTAAKKIVVGSGPYISSAGTQVAFATATLSDYRSQPRGAQNDPTSRIAIADVASGKITTLKNIPSDRCSNPVWSPDGQWIIFSSQREFFYDLNAI
;
A
#
# COMPACT_ATOMS: atom_id res chain seq x y z
N MET A 1 68.37 -22.77 -38.85
CA MET A 1 67.72 -23.10 -40.13
C MET A 1 66.33 -23.62 -39.81
N PHE A 2 65.32 -22.82 -40.19
CA PHE A 2 63.88 -23.07 -40.32
C PHE A 2 63.19 -24.29 -39.67
N GLU A 3 62.30 -23.99 -38.71
CA GLU A 3 60.85 -24.26 -38.71
C GLU A 3 60.30 -25.46 -39.51
N THR A 4 59.55 -26.34 -38.84
CA THR A 4 58.18 -26.74 -39.25
C THR A 4 57.46 -27.54 -38.15
N ALA A 5 56.28 -27.06 -37.79
CA ALA A 5 55.36 -27.61 -36.80
C ALA A 5 54.55 -28.82 -37.33
N LYS A 6 54.02 -29.65 -36.42
CA LYS A 6 52.56 -29.91 -36.29
C LYS A 6 52.22 -30.96 -35.22
N ASP A 7 51.34 -30.54 -34.33
CA ASP A 7 50.14 -31.22 -33.81
C ASP A 7 50.25 -32.67 -33.31
N TYR A 8 49.91 -32.86 -32.02
CA TYR A 8 48.70 -33.61 -31.67
C TYR A 8 48.29 -33.33 -30.20
N HIS A 9 47.43 -32.33 -30.01
CA HIS A 9 46.75 -32.10 -28.74
C HIS A 9 45.77 -33.25 -28.46
N SER A 10 45.98 -33.92 -27.34
CA SER A 10 45.02 -34.83 -26.71
C SER A 10 43.66 -34.13 -26.53
N LYS A 11 42.64 -34.68 -27.20
CA LYS A 11 41.23 -34.35 -26.99
C LYS A 11 40.69 -35.14 -25.81
N SER A 12 40.19 -34.45 -24.79
CA SER A 12 39.05 -34.86 -23.96
C SER A 12 38.59 -33.64 -23.15
N PHE A 13 37.74 -32.77 -23.71
CA PHE A 13 36.29 -32.73 -23.47
C PHE A 13 35.99 -32.57 -21.96
N LEU A 14 35.76 -31.37 -21.43
CA LEU A 14 34.52 -30.62 -21.64
C LEU A 14 34.71 -29.13 -21.26
N MET A 15 34.59 -28.28 -22.28
CA MET A 15 33.95 -26.96 -22.31
C MET A 15 34.24 -25.92 -21.19
N LYS A 16 35.03 -24.94 -21.61
CA LYS A 16 35.05 -23.54 -21.18
C LYS A 16 33.66 -22.98 -20.84
N ALA A 17 33.56 -22.28 -19.71
CA ALA A 17 32.86 -21.01 -19.66
C ALA A 17 33.67 -20.05 -18.79
N LEU A 18 34.33 -19.11 -19.47
CA LEU A 18 35.04 -17.97 -18.92
C LEU A 18 34.05 -17.04 -18.18
N ALA A 19 34.52 -16.50 -17.05
CA ALA A 19 34.31 -15.13 -16.58
C ALA A 19 32.92 -14.49 -16.80
N ILE A 20 32.07 -14.53 -15.77
CA ILE A 20 31.10 -13.45 -15.49
C ILE A 20 31.17 -13.13 -14.00
N CYS A 21 32.30 -12.56 -13.57
CA CYS A 21 32.28 -11.62 -12.46
C CYS A 21 32.11 -10.23 -13.07
N PHE A 22 30.89 -9.72 -13.16
CA PHE A 22 30.63 -8.27 -13.15
C PHE A 22 29.15 -8.01 -12.86
N SER A 23 28.88 -7.55 -11.64
CA SER A 23 27.71 -6.74 -11.29
C SER A 23 26.32 -7.41 -11.41
N PHE A 24 25.93 -8.18 -10.39
CA PHE A 24 24.51 -8.46 -10.15
C PHE A 24 24.18 -8.57 -8.66
N CYS A 25 24.43 -7.49 -7.92
CA CYS A 25 23.78 -7.24 -6.62
C CYS A 25 23.71 -5.74 -6.34
N LEU A 26 23.34 -4.96 -7.36
CA LEU A 26 22.77 -3.64 -7.17
C LEU A 26 21.38 -3.64 -7.79
N VAL A 27 20.48 -4.41 -7.18
CA VAL A 27 19.06 -4.06 -7.27
C VAL A 27 18.88 -2.88 -6.32
N PHE A 28 19.33 -1.69 -6.75
CA PHE A 28 18.79 -0.46 -6.22
C PHE A 28 17.31 -0.48 -6.61
N ASN A 29 16.47 -1.06 -5.76
CA ASN A 29 15.08 -0.63 -5.72
C ASN A 29 15.15 0.82 -5.28
N ALA A 30 15.23 1.71 -6.26
CA ALA A 30 15.05 3.12 -6.09
C ALA A 30 13.66 3.30 -5.49
N HIS A 31 13.58 3.25 -4.17
CA HIS A 31 12.39 3.66 -3.45
C HIS A 31 12.18 5.10 -3.85
N ALA A 32 11.03 5.35 -4.47
CA ALA A 32 10.71 6.58 -5.18
C ALA A 32 11.23 7.80 -4.42
N SER A 33 12.18 8.52 -5.01
CA SER A 33 12.59 9.86 -4.55
C SER A 33 11.51 10.89 -4.93
N GLY A 34 10.24 10.52 -4.78
CA GLY A 34 9.15 11.46 -4.84
C GLY A 34 9.19 12.35 -3.60
N PRO A 35 8.62 13.57 -3.67
CA PRO A 35 8.47 14.40 -2.48
C PRO A 35 7.75 13.59 -1.40
N GLN A 36 8.40 13.43 -0.24
CA GLN A 36 7.81 12.76 0.91
C GLN A 36 6.60 13.56 1.37
N LYS A 37 5.44 12.92 1.40
CA LYS A 37 4.18 13.52 1.80
C LYS A 37 3.62 12.83 3.04
N ILE A 38 2.87 13.58 3.82
CA ILE A 38 2.14 13.08 4.98
C ILE A 38 0.65 13.24 4.67
N ALA A 39 -0.11 12.16 4.87
CA ALA A 39 -1.56 12.24 4.98
C ALA A 39 -1.95 12.33 6.45
N PHE A 40 -2.83 13.27 6.80
CA PHE A 40 -3.27 13.46 8.17
C PHE A 40 -4.74 13.87 8.22
N GLN A 41 -5.36 13.65 9.38
CA GLN A 41 -6.75 13.97 9.61
C GLN A 41 -6.88 15.28 10.40
N ARG A 42 -7.81 16.16 9.97
CA ARG A 42 -8.19 17.40 10.64
C ARG A 42 -9.72 17.51 10.68
N GLY A 43 -10.31 17.24 11.84
CA GLY A 43 -11.76 17.02 11.95
C GLY A 43 -12.18 15.82 11.11
N ASP A 44 -13.22 15.96 10.29
CA ASP A 44 -13.64 14.90 9.36
C ASP A 44 -12.94 14.98 8.00
N ASN A 45 -11.93 15.82 7.87
CA ASN A 45 -11.23 16.04 6.61
C ASN A 45 -9.88 15.34 6.62
N ILE A 46 -9.56 14.68 5.52
CA ILE A 46 -8.24 14.13 5.24
C ILE A 46 -7.49 15.12 4.37
N TRP A 47 -6.28 15.44 4.80
CA TRP A 47 -5.37 16.37 4.17
C TRP A 47 -4.09 15.67 3.77
N ILE A 48 -3.39 16.23 2.79
CA ILE A 48 -2.03 15.86 2.43
C ILE A 48 -1.13 17.09 2.42
N THR A 49 0.11 16.94 2.83
CA THR A 49 1.14 17.99 2.83
C THR A 49 2.50 17.38 2.53
N ASN A 50 3.46 18.19 2.10
CA ASN A 50 4.87 17.80 2.06
C ASN A 50 5.39 17.59 3.49
N ILE A 51 6.46 16.81 3.65
CA ILE A 51 7.06 16.54 4.97
C ILE A 51 7.49 17.81 5.72
N ASP A 52 7.81 18.89 4.99
CA ASP A 52 8.14 20.21 5.53
C ASP A 52 6.91 21.06 5.91
N GLY A 53 5.69 20.51 5.76
CA GLY A 53 4.43 21.19 6.06
C GLY A 53 3.92 22.12 4.95
N THR A 54 4.64 22.24 3.83
CA THR A 54 4.20 23.06 2.69
C THR A 54 3.16 22.33 1.84
N ALA A 55 2.49 23.09 0.96
CA ALA A 55 1.52 22.57 -0.02
C ALA A 55 0.38 21.74 0.60
N ALA A 56 -0.05 22.07 1.82
CA ALA A 56 -1.16 21.41 2.48
C ALA A 56 -2.46 21.59 1.68
N LYS A 57 -3.13 20.49 1.33
CA LYS A 57 -4.41 20.50 0.64
C LYS A 57 -5.37 19.45 1.18
N LYS A 58 -6.66 19.80 1.26
CA LYS A 58 -7.73 18.86 1.56
C LYS A 58 -7.89 17.91 0.39
N ILE A 59 -8.02 16.61 0.68
CA ILE A 59 -8.24 15.57 -0.32
C ILE A 59 -9.69 15.09 -0.28
N VAL A 60 -10.18 14.71 0.90
CA VAL A 60 -11.48 14.04 1.03
C VAL A 60 -12.04 14.19 2.44
N VAL A 61 -13.33 13.91 2.63
CA VAL A 61 -13.98 13.76 3.94
C VAL A 61 -13.99 12.26 4.30
N GLY A 62 -13.56 11.92 5.52
CA GLY A 62 -13.41 10.54 5.99
C GLY A 62 -12.50 10.47 7.21
N SER A 63 -12.03 9.27 7.57
CA SER A 63 -11.15 9.07 8.72
C SER A 63 -10.05 8.05 8.49
N GLY A 64 -9.07 8.03 9.40
CA GLY A 64 -7.99 7.04 9.43
C GLY A 64 -7.18 6.94 8.14
N PRO A 65 -6.61 8.06 7.63
CA PRO A 65 -5.88 8.04 6.37
C PRO A 65 -4.54 7.30 6.48
N TYR A 66 -4.18 6.59 5.41
CA TYR A 66 -2.86 6.00 5.20
C TYR A 66 -2.38 6.27 3.78
N ILE A 67 -1.21 6.89 3.65
CA ILE A 67 -0.60 7.20 2.35
C ILE A 67 0.18 6.00 1.82
N SER A 68 0.05 5.73 0.52
CA SER A 68 0.87 4.74 -0.20
C SER A 68 2.35 5.13 -0.19
N SER A 69 3.25 4.16 -0.31
CA SER A 69 4.71 4.39 -0.34
C SER A 69 5.15 5.34 -1.44
N ALA A 70 4.47 5.32 -2.59
CA ALA A 70 4.70 6.25 -3.70
C ALA A 70 4.15 7.67 -3.48
N GLY A 71 3.34 7.90 -2.43
CA GLY A 71 2.77 9.22 -2.14
C GLY A 71 1.68 9.69 -3.11
N THR A 72 1.17 8.79 -3.97
CA THR A 72 0.20 9.10 -5.03
C THR A 72 -1.24 8.77 -4.63
N GLN A 73 -1.43 7.91 -3.64
CA GLN A 73 -2.75 7.47 -3.18
C GLN A 73 -2.86 7.51 -1.65
N VAL A 74 -4.08 7.78 -1.16
CA VAL A 74 -4.43 7.73 0.26
C VAL A 74 -5.60 6.76 0.44
N ALA A 75 -5.40 5.70 1.23
CA ALA A 75 -6.47 4.82 1.67
C ALA A 75 -7.10 5.39 2.95
N PHE A 76 -8.42 5.26 3.10
CA PHE A 76 -9.14 5.82 4.23
C PHE A 76 -10.46 5.07 4.50
N ALA A 77 -10.99 5.26 5.70
CA ALA A 77 -12.31 4.81 6.10
C ALA A 77 -13.37 5.86 5.73
N THR A 78 -14.49 5.45 5.14
CA THR A 78 -15.53 6.38 4.66
C THR A 78 -16.33 7.02 5.80
N ALA A 79 -16.47 6.34 6.94
CA ALA A 79 -17.08 6.95 8.12
C ALA A 79 -16.16 8.06 8.67
N THR A 80 -16.77 9.11 9.18
CA THR A 80 -16.10 10.27 9.78
C THR A 80 -15.98 10.13 11.29
N LEU A 81 -15.13 10.94 11.94
CA LEU A 81 -15.07 10.95 13.40
C LEU A 81 -16.38 11.46 14.00
N SER A 82 -17.05 12.39 13.31
CA SER A 82 -18.37 12.86 13.72
C SER A 82 -19.41 11.74 13.67
N ASP A 83 -19.37 10.82 12.70
CA ASP A 83 -20.28 9.67 12.66
C ASP A 83 -20.09 8.78 13.88
N TYR A 84 -18.85 8.51 14.29
CA TYR A 84 -18.56 7.74 15.50
C TYR A 84 -18.96 8.49 16.77
N ARG A 85 -18.74 9.81 16.84
CA ARG A 85 -19.04 10.65 18.02
C ARG A 85 -20.52 10.91 18.23
N SER A 86 -21.30 10.86 17.16
CA SER A 86 -22.75 11.09 17.23
C SER A 86 -23.52 9.87 17.76
N GLN A 87 -22.86 8.71 17.90
CA GLN A 87 -23.48 7.53 18.44
C GLN A 87 -23.75 7.65 19.95
N PRO A 88 -24.92 7.24 20.44
CA PRO A 88 -25.17 7.11 21.86
C PRO A 88 -24.13 6.22 22.53
N ARG A 89 -23.68 6.61 23.73
CA ARG A 89 -22.72 5.80 24.51
C ARG A 89 -23.34 4.43 24.78
N GLY A 90 -22.72 3.37 24.26
CA GLY A 90 -23.22 1.99 24.37
C GLY A 90 -24.07 1.51 23.18
N ALA A 91 -24.20 2.29 22.11
CA ALA A 91 -24.75 1.80 20.86
C ALA A 91 -23.86 0.66 20.32
N GLN A 92 -24.47 -0.49 20.05
CA GLN A 92 -23.77 -1.66 19.50
C GLN A 92 -23.48 -1.52 17.99
N ASN A 93 -24.04 -0.49 17.36
CA ASN A 93 -23.96 -0.28 15.93
C ASN A 93 -22.98 0.86 15.63
N ASP A 94 -21.70 0.53 15.46
CA ASP A 94 -20.75 1.45 14.82
C ASP A 94 -21.32 1.97 13.48
N PRO A 95 -21.01 3.20 13.05
CA PRO A 95 -21.41 3.65 11.73
C PRO A 95 -20.87 2.72 10.64
N THR A 96 -21.64 2.55 9.57
CA THR A 96 -21.14 1.82 8.40
C THR A 96 -19.97 2.59 7.80
N SER A 97 -18.89 1.86 7.54
CA SER A 97 -17.62 2.39 7.06
C SER A 97 -17.02 1.41 6.07
N ARG A 98 -16.72 1.86 4.86
CA ARG A 98 -15.95 1.08 3.89
C ARG A 98 -14.56 1.64 3.75
N ILE A 99 -13.68 0.89 3.10
CA ILE A 99 -12.37 1.40 2.70
C ILE A 99 -12.48 2.02 1.31
N ALA A 100 -11.92 3.22 1.15
CA ALA A 100 -11.82 3.90 -0.12
C ALA A 100 -10.39 4.41 -0.36
N ILE A 101 -10.07 4.64 -1.63
CA ILE A 101 -8.78 5.16 -2.08
C ILE A 101 -9.04 6.50 -2.77
N ALA A 102 -8.33 7.53 -2.35
CA ALA A 102 -8.27 8.81 -3.02
C ALA A 102 -6.95 8.95 -3.80
N ASP A 103 -7.05 9.30 -5.07
CA ASP A 103 -5.90 9.71 -5.88
C ASP A 103 -5.49 11.14 -5.51
N VAL A 104 -4.22 11.32 -5.17
CA VAL A 104 -3.70 12.60 -4.65
C VAL A 104 -3.67 13.69 -5.73
N ALA A 105 -3.45 13.33 -7.00
CA ALA A 105 -3.31 14.30 -8.08
C ALA A 105 -4.67 14.80 -8.57
N SER A 106 -5.56 13.87 -8.90
CA SER A 106 -6.87 14.13 -9.50
C SER A 106 -8.00 14.33 -8.48
N GLY A 107 -7.83 13.87 -7.24
CA GLY A 107 -8.90 13.84 -6.25
C GLY A 107 -9.96 12.76 -6.51
N LYS A 108 -9.76 11.88 -7.51
CA LYS A 108 -10.67 10.77 -7.79
C LYS A 108 -10.72 9.82 -6.59
N ILE A 109 -11.93 9.49 -6.16
CA ILE A 109 -12.17 8.55 -5.06
C ILE A 109 -12.73 7.24 -5.63
N THR A 110 -12.20 6.11 -5.15
CA THR A 110 -12.67 4.77 -5.49
C THR A 110 -12.87 3.97 -4.22
N THR A 111 -14.13 3.64 -3.91
CA THR A 111 -14.46 2.75 -2.79
C THR A 111 -14.18 1.30 -3.16
N LEU A 112 -13.53 0.55 -2.28
CA LEU A 112 -13.29 -0.87 -2.47
C LEU A 112 -14.62 -1.63 -2.53
N LYS A 113 -14.76 -2.44 -3.58
CA LYS A 113 -15.93 -3.29 -3.81
C LYS A 113 -15.61 -4.71 -3.34
N ASN A 114 -16.66 -5.50 -3.08
CA ASN A 114 -16.54 -6.93 -2.74
C ASN A 114 -15.70 -7.23 -1.50
N ILE A 115 -15.74 -6.34 -0.50
CA ILE A 115 -15.13 -6.54 0.82
C ILE A 115 -16.12 -7.24 1.78
N PRO A 116 -15.64 -8.00 2.78
CA PRO A 116 -16.47 -8.94 3.54
C PRO A 116 -17.41 -8.31 4.58
N SER A 117 -17.45 -6.98 4.67
CA SER A 117 -18.25 -6.23 5.64
C SER A 117 -18.42 -4.78 5.17
N ASP A 118 -19.43 -4.10 5.70
CA ASP A 118 -19.64 -2.66 5.62
C ASP A 118 -19.18 -1.91 6.88
N ARG A 119 -18.46 -2.57 7.78
CA ARG A 119 -17.84 -2.02 8.99
C ARG A 119 -16.34 -2.24 8.96
N CYS A 120 -15.64 -1.40 8.22
CA CYS A 120 -14.20 -1.50 7.96
C CYS A 120 -13.45 -0.23 8.38
N SER A 121 -12.23 -0.42 8.89
CA SER A 121 -11.38 0.65 9.41
C SER A 121 -9.90 0.31 9.32
N ASN A 122 -9.04 1.28 9.66
CA ASN A 122 -7.59 1.14 9.79
C ASN A 122 -6.91 0.52 8.55
N PRO A 123 -7.10 1.11 7.35
CA PRO A 123 -6.41 0.62 6.17
C PRO A 123 -4.90 0.88 6.25
N VAL A 124 -4.09 -0.05 5.76
CA VAL A 124 -2.63 0.09 5.62
C VAL A 124 -2.20 -0.51 4.28
N TRP A 125 -1.32 0.20 3.57
CA TRP A 125 -0.76 -0.25 2.29
C TRP A 125 0.39 -1.25 2.50
N SER A 126 0.50 -2.22 1.59
CA SER A 126 1.75 -2.96 1.43
C SER A 126 2.87 -2.04 0.90
N PRO A 127 4.15 -2.34 1.17
CA PRO A 127 5.27 -1.50 0.71
C PRO A 127 5.31 -1.27 -0.81
N ASP A 128 4.87 -2.26 -1.59
CA ASP A 128 4.78 -2.20 -3.05
C ASP A 128 3.48 -1.52 -3.57
N GLY A 129 2.56 -1.16 -2.67
CA GLY A 129 1.28 -0.53 -3.01
C GLY A 129 0.25 -1.45 -3.68
N GLN A 130 0.51 -2.75 -3.80
CA GLN A 130 -0.41 -3.70 -4.46
C GLN A 130 -1.58 -4.14 -3.59
N TRP A 131 -1.42 -4.08 -2.27
CA TRP A 131 -2.38 -4.61 -1.31
C TRP A 131 -2.73 -3.57 -0.25
N ILE A 132 -3.95 -3.67 0.26
CA ILE A 132 -4.41 -2.95 1.44
C ILE A 132 -4.91 -3.97 2.44
N ILE A 133 -4.35 -3.95 3.64
CA ILE A 133 -4.91 -4.66 4.79
C ILE A 133 -5.81 -3.69 5.57
N PHE A 134 -6.90 -4.19 6.15
CA PHE A 134 -7.82 -3.40 6.95
C PHE A 134 -8.53 -4.27 7.99
N SER A 135 -9.07 -3.63 9.02
CA SER A 135 -9.92 -4.28 10.01
C SER A 135 -11.36 -4.36 9.50
N SER A 136 -12.04 -5.47 9.72
CA SER A 136 -13.47 -5.63 9.42
C SER A 136 -14.20 -6.25 10.61
N GLN A 137 -15.29 -5.63 11.06
CA GLN A 137 -16.20 -6.27 12.00
C GLN A 137 -17.27 -7.03 11.22
N ARG A 138 -17.46 -8.32 11.52
CA ARG A 138 -18.63 -9.08 11.06
C ARG A 138 -19.65 -9.06 12.19
N GLU A 139 -20.92 -8.85 11.87
CA GLU A 139 -21.97 -8.96 12.89
C GLU A 139 -21.96 -10.38 13.46
N PHE A 140 -21.90 -10.49 14.79
CA PHE A 140 -22.08 -11.75 15.49
C PHE A 140 -23.59 -11.99 15.58
N PHE A 141 -24.10 -13.00 14.87
CA PHE A 141 -25.46 -13.47 15.07
C PHE A 141 -25.56 -14.14 16.44
N TYR A 142 -26.25 -13.49 17.39
CA TYR A 142 -26.73 -14.17 18.59
C TYR A 142 -28.10 -14.79 18.28
N ASP A 143 -28.11 -16.05 17.84
CA ASP A 143 -29.34 -16.85 17.91
C ASP A 143 -29.49 -17.36 19.34
N LEU A 144 -30.30 -16.66 20.14
CA LEU A 144 -30.81 -17.20 21.39
C LEU A 144 -32.07 -17.99 21.10
N ASN A 145 -31.91 -19.28 20.83
CA ASN A 145 -33.04 -20.21 20.83
C ASN A 145 -33.19 -20.79 22.24
N ALA A 146 -34.34 -20.52 22.86
CA ALA A 146 -34.79 -21.30 24.01
C ALA A 146 -35.63 -22.48 23.50
N ILE A 147 -35.40 -23.66 24.07
CA ILE A 147 -36.21 -24.88 23.85
C ILE A 147 -37.43 -24.83 24.78
#